data_AF-A0A7G7MLH8-F1
#
_entry.id   AF-A0A7G7MLH8-F1
#
_cell.length_a   1.000
_cell.length_b   1.000
_cell.length_c   1.000
_cell.angle_alpha   90.00
_cell.angle_beta   90.00
_cell.angle_gamma   90.00
#
_symmetry.space_group_name_H-M   'P 1'
#
loop_
_entity.id
_entity.type
_entity.pdbx_description
1 polymer ?
#
loop_
_entity_poly.entity_id
_entity_poly.type
_entity_poly.pdbx_seq_one_letter_code
_entity_poly.pdbx_strand_id
1 'polypeptide(L)'
;MTSAQGPAGARRRLGAELRRLRSNCGLHLDVVAERMNCSTSKISRLETGKGSPKLADVQKLMEIYDVSSETEHDMLMRLARDSRGHGWWESYTDGITPERFVLDDSNRYTALEADAIAVRTFDIVAVHGLLQTADYARAVVGALLPQHSTEQIEQLVALRLKRQEALIRRPDPLRYSAVIDESVLRRAIGGAEVMVEQLRFLLQVMRLPHVELRILPFEAGMHRAHAGRFAILDFRDELGPSVVYVEGPAGDSYLDAESDVAVYQDVLADAADRSLDPAASSDLIDRYLAVHAPQRRKATP
;
A
#
# COMPACT_ATOMS: atom_id res chain seq x y z
N MET A 1 3.56 -23.22 -3.41
CA MET A 1 3.40 -22.18 -4.46
C MET A 1 4.36 -21.06 -4.10
N THR A 2 5.38 -20.79 -4.91
CA THR A 2 6.38 -19.76 -4.60
C THR A 2 5.74 -18.39 -4.87
N SER A 3 5.34 -17.68 -3.81
CA SER A 3 4.90 -16.29 -3.91
C SER A 3 6.09 -15.43 -4.36
N ALA A 4 5.83 -14.45 -5.22
CA ALA A 4 6.85 -13.55 -5.73
C ALA A 4 7.13 -12.46 -4.68
N GLN A 5 8.32 -12.47 -4.07
CA GLN A 5 8.69 -11.57 -2.98
C GLN A 5 9.48 -10.32 -3.43
N GLY A 6 9.87 -10.23 -4.70
CA GLY A 6 10.61 -9.07 -5.23
C GLY A 6 9.76 -7.83 -5.53
N PRO A 7 10.39 -6.73 -6.02
CA PRO A 7 9.72 -5.50 -6.42
C PRO A 7 8.50 -5.74 -7.33
N ALA A 8 7.37 -5.11 -7.01
CA ALA A 8 6.14 -5.27 -7.79
C ALA A 8 6.26 -4.58 -9.15
N GLY A 9 7.01 -3.49 -9.23
CA GLY A 9 7.18 -2.64 -10.40
C GLY A 9 7.83 -3.39 -11.55
N ALA A 10 8.91 -4.14 -11.29
CA ALA A 10 9.55 -4.96 -12.32
C ALA A 10 8.59 -6.02 -12.90
N ARG A 11 7.79 -6.68 -12.05
CA ARG A 11 6.79 -7.68 -12.48
C ARG A 11 5.66 -7.06 -13.27
N ARG A 12 5.15 -5.92 -12.79
CA ARG A 12 4.04 -5.22 -13.42
C ARG A 12 4.44 -4.63 -14.76
N ARG A 13 5.63 -4.02 -14.85
CA ARG A 13 6.20 -3.54 -16.11
C ARG A 13 6.42 -4.68 -17.10
N LEU A 14 7.00 -5.78 -16.65
CA LEU A 14 7.16 -6.98 -17.48
C LEU A 14 5.80 -7.46 -18.00
N GLY A 15 4.81 -7.58 -17.13
CA GLY A 15 3.45 -8.00 -17.51
C GLY A 15 2.81 -7.06 -18.53
N ALA A 16 2.92 -5.74 -18.31
CA ALA A 16 2.41 -4.72 -19.23
C ALA A 16 3.06 -4.82 -20.62
N GLU A 17 4.38 -4.98 -20.69
CA GLU A 17 5.10 -5.15 -21.96
C GLU A 17 4.72 -6.47 -22.65
N LEU A 18 4.64 -7.60 -21.92
CA LEU A 18 4.21 -8.87 -22.49
C LEU A 18 2.78 -8.79 -23.05
N ARG A 19 1.88 -8.09 -22.35
CA ARG A 19 0.51 -7.85 -22.83
C ARG A 19 0.47 -6.97 -24.07
N ARG A 20 1.29 -5.91 -24.11
CA ARG A 20 1.43 -5.02 -25.27
C ARG A 20 1.91 -5.81 -26.49
N LEU A 21 2.96 -6.60 -26.33
CA LEU A 21 3.52 -7.46 -27.38
C LEU A 21 2.48 -8.45 -27.90
N ARG A 22 1.80 -9.18 -27.02
CA ARG A 22 0.72 -10.10 -27.41
C ARG A 22 -0.37 -9.40 -28.23
N SER A 23 -0.78 -8.21 -27.79
CA SER A 23 -1.82 -7.42 -28.44
C SER A 23 -1.38 -6.93 -29.83
N ASN A 24 -0.11 -6.53 -29.97
CA ASN A 24 0.47 -6.14 -31.26
C ASN A 24 0.55 -7.30 -32.26
N CYS A 25 0.75 -8.53 -31.78
CA CYS A 25 0.67 -9.74 -32.59
C CYS A 25 -0.77 -10.20 -32.86
N GLY A 26 -1.79 -9.54 -32.29
CA GLY A 26 -3.19 -9.93 -32.43
C GLY A 26 -3.54 -11.29 -31.80
N LEU A 27 -2.74 -11.79 -30.86
CA LEU A 27 -2.91 -13.12 -30.28
C LEU A 27 -3.86 -13.10 -29.07
N HIS A 28 -4.78 -14.05 -29.03
CA HIS A 28 -5.61 -14.30 -27.85
C HIS A 28 -4.87 -15.16 -26.80
N LEU A 29 -5.27 -15.03 -25.53
CA LEU A 29 -4.61 -15.69 -24.40
C LEU A 29 -4.62 -17.23 -24.50
N ASP A 30 -5.68 -17.81 -25.05
CA ASP A 30 -5.84 -19.24 -25.31
C ASP A 30 -4.81 -19.76 -26.31
N VAL A 31 -4.59 -19.06 -27.42
CA VAL A 31 -3.59 -19.40 -28.42
C VAL A 31 -2.18 -19.38 -27.82
N VAL A 32 -1.87 -18.35 -27.00
CA VAL A 32 -0.57 -18.27 -26.33
C VAL A 32 -0.41 -19.40 -25.31
N ALA A 33 -1.45 -19.70 -24.54
CA ALA A 33 -1.44 -20.76 -23.54
C ALA A 33 -1.19 -22.13 -24.16
N GLU A 34 -1.80 -22.42 -25.32
CA GLU A 34 -1.56 -23.63 -26.11
C GLU A 34 -0.10 -23.72 -26.56
N ARG A 35 0.44 -22.67 -27.18
CA ARG A 35 1.86 -22.62 -27.61
C ARG A 35 2.84 -22.76 -26.44
N MET A 36 2.46 -22.24 -25.27
CA MET A 36 3.23 -22.34 -24.04
C MET A 36 3.08 -23.69 -23.33
N ASN A 37 2.11 -24.53 -23.73
CA ASN A 37 1.69 -25.75 -23.04
C ASN A 37 1.36 -25.49 -21.55
N CYS A 38 0.51 -24.50 -21.29
CA CYS A 38 0.11 -24.12 -19.94
C CYS A 38 -1.33 -23.60 -19.89
N SER A 39 -1.82 -23.24 -18.70
CA SER A 39 -3.16 -22.67 -18.58
C SER A 39 -3.21 -21.21 -19.02
N THR A 40 -4.35 -20.78 -19.56
CA THR A 40 -4.65 -19.37 -19.83
C THR A 40 -4.48 -18.49 -18.59
N SER A 41 -4.84 -19.03 -17.41
CA SER A 41 -4.63 -18.39 -16.12
C SER A 41 -3.15 -18.09 -15.84
N LYS A 42 -2.23 -18.98 -16.22
CA LYS A 42 -0.79 -18.73 -16.05
C LYS A 42 -0.33 -17.53 -16.88
N ILE A 43 -0.71 -17.47 -18.16
CA ILE A 43 -0.37 -16.36 -19.05
C ILE A 43 -0.99 -15.06 -18.54
N SER A 44 -2.27 -15.08 -18.19
CA SER A 44 -2.97 -13.94 -17.61
C SER A 44 -2.25 -13.41 -16.36
N ARG A 45 -1.85 -14.28 -15.43
CA ARG A 45 -1.13 -13.86 -14.22
C ARG A 45 0.24 -13.23 -14.52
N LEU A 46 0.94 -13.69 -15.57
CA LEU A 46 2.19 -13.07 -16.00
C LEU A 46 1.94 -11.67 -16.58
N GLU A 47 0.95 -11.54 -17.46
CA GLU A 47 0.58 -10.27 -18.09
C GLU A 47 0.02 -9.23 -17.10
N THR A 48 -0.58 -9.68 -15.98
CA THR A 48 -1.05 -8.78 -14.92
C THR A 48 -0.02 -8.58 -13.81
N GLY A 49 1.21 -9.10 -13.94
CA GLY A 49 2.25 -8.99 -12.89
C GLY A 49 1.92 -9.71 -11.57
N LYS A 50 0.90 -10.57 -11.56
CA LYS A 50 0.42 -11.35 -10.39
C LYS A 50 1.13 -12.71 -10.24
N GLY A 51 1.91 -13.11 -11.24
CA GLY A 51 2.73 -14.32 -11.24
C GLY A 51 4.21 -14.02 -11.11
N SER A 52 4.98 -14.95 -10.53
CA SER A 52 6.45 -14.89 -10.57
C SER A 52 6.94 -15.35 -11.95
N PRO A 53 7.62 -14.50 -12.74
CA PRO A 53 8.09 -14.89 -14.07
C PRO A 53 9.26 -15.87 -13.98
N LYS A 54 9.17 -16.99 -14.70
CA LYS A 54 10.36 -17.83 -14.98
C LYS A 54 11.06 -17.25 -16.20
N LEU A 55 12.39 -17.17 -16.16
CA LEU A 55 13.18 -16.65 -17.28
C LEU A 55 12.90 -17.42 -18.58
N ALA A 56 12.79 -18.75 -18.50
CA ALA A 56 12.43 -19.60 -19.63
C ALA A 56 11.01 -19.32 -20.17
N ASP A 57 10.04 -19.01 -19.28
CA ASP A 57 8.69 -18.65 -19.72
C ASP A 57 8.73 -17.31 -20.49
N VAL A 58 9.50 -16.33 -20.00
CA VAL A 58 9.64 -15.01 -20.66
C VAL A 58 10.35 -15.14 -22.01
N GLN A 59 11.42 -15.93 -22.11
CA GLN A 59 12.11 -16.21 -23.37
C GLN A 59 11.16 -16.80 -24.42
N LYS A 60 10.42 -17.83 -24.04
CA LYS A 60 9.48 -18.47 -24.95
C LYS A 60 8.33 -17.54 -25.36
N LEU A 61 7.87 -16.65 -24.47
CA LEU A 61 6.88 -15.63 -24.84
C LEU A 61 7.45 -14.60 -25.82
N MET A 62 8.71 -14.19 -25.67
CA MET A 62 9.37 -13.31 -26.65
C MET A 62 9.44 -13.95 -28.04
N GLU A 63 9.71 -15.26 -28.11
CA GLU A 63 9.67 -16.02 -29.36
C GLU A 63 8.25 -16.05 -29.96
N ILE A 64 7.22 -16.32 -29.15
CA ILE A 64 5.82 -16.36 -29.61
C ILE A 64 5.33 -15.00 -30.12
N TYR A 65 5.87 -13.91 -29.56
CA TYR A 65 5.51 -12.54 -29.90
C TYR A 65 6.44 -11.90 -30.95
N ASP A 66 7.30 -12.69 -31.59
CA ASP A 66 8.23 -12.25 -32.64
C ASP A 66 9.10 -11.03 -32.23
N VAL A 67 9.55 -10.99 -30.97
CA VAL A 67 10.44 -9.95 -30.46
C VAL A 67 11.80 -10.09 -31.15
N SER A 68 12.11 -9.15 -32.05
CA SER A 68 13.32 -9.16 -32.88
C SER A 68 14.35 -8.09 -32.48
N SER A 69 13.95 -7.11 -31.65
CA SER A 69 14.84 -6.07 -31.14
C SER A 69 15.68 -6.60 -29.96
N GLU A 70 17.00 -6.59 -30.10
CA GLU A 70 17.93 -6.96 -29.03
C GLU A 70 17.74 -6.09 -27.78
N THR A 71 17.47 -4.80 -27.97
CA THR A 71 17.18 -3.87 -26.86
C THR A 71 15.90 -4.23 -26.11
N GLU A 72 14.84 -4.63 -26.82
CA GLU A 72 13.57 -5.02 -26.21
C GLU A 72 13.71 -6.37 -25.48
N HIS A 73 14.43 -7.31 -26.09
CA HIS A 73 14.79 -8.59 -25.48
C HIS A 73 15.56 -8.41 -24.16
N ASP A 74 16.63 -7.60 -24.17
CA ASP A 74 17.45 -7.35 -22.98
C ASP A 74 16.67 -6.65 -21.87
N MET A 75 15.80 -5.70 -22.23
CA MET A 75 14.89 -5.04 -21.30
C MET A 75 13.97 -6.06 -20.61
N LEU A 76 13.28 -6.92 -21.37
CA LEU A 76 12.35 -7.91 -20.82
C LEU A 76 13.06 -8.92 -19.92
N MET A 77 14.24 -9.40 -20.33
CA MET A 77 15.04 -10.32 -19.52
C MET A 77 15.55 -9.67 -18.24
N ARG A 78 15.93 -8.38 -18.29
CA ARG A 78 16.28 -7.62 -17.09
C ARG A 78 15.09 -7.50 -16.14
N LEU A 79 13.92 -7.09 -16.62
CA LEU A 79 12.71 -6.99 -15.82
C LEU A 79 12.33 -8.33 -15.18
N ALA A 80 12.49 -9.45 -15.89
CA ALA A 80 12.23 -10.78 -15.37
C ALA A 80 13.21 -11.22 -14.28
N ARG A 81 14.48 -10.78 -14.34
CA ARG A 81 15.45 -10.99 -13.26
C ARG A 81 15.13 -10.12 -12.05
N ASP A 82 14.89 -8.83 -12.27
CA ASP A 82 14.60 -7.84 -11.22
C ASP A 82 13.31 -8.21 -10.47
N SER A 83 12.32 -8.76 -11.18
CA SER A 83 11.06 -9.31 -10.64
C SER A 83 11.25 -10.41 -9.59
N ARG A 84 12.40 -11.07 -9.60
CA ARG A 84 12.79 -12.18 -8.71
C ARG A 84 13.82 -11.77 -7.65
N GLY A 85 14.25 -10.51 -7.65
CA GLY A 85 15.14 -9.98 -6.61
C GLY A 85 14.49 -10.04 -5.24
N HIS A 86 15.30 -9.99 -4.18
CA HIS A 86 14.78 -9.90 -2.81
C HIS A 86 14.36 -8.45 -2.55
N GLY A 87 13.15 -8.25 -2.04
CA GLY A 87 12.69 -6.94 -1.59
C GLY A 87 13.47 -6.49 -0.35
N TRP A 88 13.73 -5.18 -0.23
CA TRP A 88 14.45 -4.63 0.93
C TRP A 88 13.70 -4.87 2.26
N TRP A 89 12.40 -5.13 2.20
CA TRP A 89 11.54 -5.44 3.35
C TRP A 89 11.75 -6.86 3.88
N GLU A 90 12.32 -7.77 3.09
CA GLU A 90 12.43 -9.19 3.47
C GLU A 90 13.30 -9.37 4.72
N SER A 91 14.34 -8.54 4.91
CA SER A 91 15.17 -8.56 6.13
C SER A 91 14.40 -8.20 7.41
N TYR A 92 13.25 -7.54 7.28
CA TYR A 92 12.40 -7.17 8.41
C TYR A 92 11.28 -8.19 8.67
N THR A 93 11.01 -9.08 7.71
CA THR A 93 9.97 -10.12 7.84
C THR A 93 10.54 -11.53 7.93
N ASP A 94 11.86 -11.67 7.85
CA ASP A 94 12.54 -12.95 7.99
C ASP A 94 12.27 -13.56 9.38
N GLY A 95 11.88 -14.83 9.41
CA GLY A 95 11.50 -15.53 10.63
C GLY A 95 10.16 -15.08 11.27
N ILE A 96 9.38 -14.23 10.62
CA ILE A 96 8.06 -13.81 11.09
C ILE A 96 6.97 -14.58 10.34
N THR A 97 6.17 -15.35 11.07
CA THR A 97 4.99 -16.01 10.49
C THR A 97 3.99 -14.96 10.04
N PRO A 98 3.58 -14.97 8.75
CA PRO A 98 2.53 -14.06 8.29
C PRO A 98 1.22 -14.34 9.03
N GLU A 99 0.61 -13.30 9.55
CA GLU A 99 -0.78 -13.33 9.99
C GLU A 99 -1.61 -12.41 9.10
N ARG A 100 -2.70 -12.97 8.57
CA ARG A 100 -3.59 -12.35 7.56
C ARG A 100 -4.09 -10.95 7.91
N PHE A 101 -3.99 -10.52 9.16
CA PHE A 101 -4.47 -9.23 9.65
C PHE A 101 -3.43 -8.11 9.62
N VAL A 102 -2.13 -8.42 9.47
CA VAL A 102 -1.04 -7.43 9.65
C VAL A 102 0.04 -7.54 8.60
N LEU A 103 0.30 -8.75 8.11
CA LEU A 103 1.28 -9.02 7.06
C LEU A 103 0.59 -9.88 6.00
N ASP A 104 0.52 -9.36 4.78
CA ASP A 104 0.11 -10.19 3.67
C ASP A 104 1.19 -11.26 3.44
N ASP A 105 0.79 -12.52 3.18
CA ASP A 105 1.66 -13.70 3.04
C ASP A 105 2.84 -13.54 2.05
N SER A 106 2.88 -12.44 1.28
CA SER A 106 3.86 -12.17 0.23
C SER A 106 4.52 -10.79 0.30
N ASN A 107 4.27 -9.99 1.34
CA ASN A 107 4.68 -8.57 1.41
C ASN A 107 4.29 -7.78 0.14
N ARG A 108 3.22 -8.20 -0.54
CA ARG A 108 2.71 -7.64 -1.78
C ARG A 108 2.31 -6.19 -1.58
N TYR A 109 1.72 -5.84 -0.44
CA TYR A 109 1.39 -4.46 -0.15
C TYR A 109 2.65 -3.60 -0.11
N THR A 110 3.67 -4.01 0.64
CA THR A 110 4.95 -3.27 0.75
C THR A 110 5.64 -3.15 -0.60
N ALA A 111 5.60 -4.21 -1.42
CA ALA A 111 6.14 -4.19 -2.77
C ALA A 111 5.40 -3.18 -3.67
N LEU A 112 4.07 -3.14 -3.61
CA LEU A 112 3.27 -2.18 -4.37
C LEU A 112 3.47 -0.74 -3.86
N GLU A 113 3.53 -0.53 -2.54
CA GLU A 113 3.76 0.79 -1.95
C GLU A 113 5.14 1.36 -2.34
N ALA A 114 6.18 0.52 -2.40
CA ALA A 114 7.52 0.94 -2.82
C ALA A 114 7.56 1.50 -4.25
N ASP A 115 6.74 0.94 -5.14
CA ASP A 115 6.64 1.32 -6.56
C ASP A 115 5.57 2.39 -6.83
N ALA A 116 4.74 2.73 -5.84
CA ALA A 116 3.70 3.73 -6.00
C ALA A 116 4.29 5.15 -6.15
N ILE A 117 3.61 5.96 -6.96
CA ILE A 117 3.87 7.40 -7.08
C ILE A 117 2.90 8.23 -6.24
N ALA A 118 1.72 7.66 -5.94
CA ALA A 118 0.79 8.22 -4.99
C ALA A 118 0.07 7.13 -4.20
N VAL A 119 -0.25 7.41 -2.94
CA VAL A 119 -1.09 6.57 -2.07
C VAL A 119 -2.21 7.43 -1.50
N ARG A 120 -3.44 6.96 -1.64
CA ARG A 120 -4.64 7.65 -1.16
C ARG A 120 -5.42 6.75 -0.22
N THR A 121 -5.73 7.19 0.99
CA THR A 121 -6.28 6.30 2.03
C THR A 121 -7.56 6.85 2.65
N PHE A 122 -8.41 5.94 3.09
CA PHE A 122 -9.46 6.22 4.08
C PHE A 122 -9.16 5.40 5.33
N ASP A 123 -9.01 6.05 6.48
CA ASP A 123 -8.60 5.42 7.73
C ASP A 123 -9.62 5.68 8.84
N ILE A 124 -10.20 4.61 9.41
CA ILE A 124 -11.34 4.70 10.37
C ILE A 124 -11.07 4.13 11.77
N VAL A 125 -9.95 3.41 11.97
CA VAL A 125 -9.64 2.78 13.27
C VAL A 125 -8.29 3.23 13.83
N ALA A 126 -7.29 3.37 12.96
CA ALA A 126 -5.95 3.77 13.31
C ALA A 126 -5.34 4.55 12.16
N VAL A 127 -4.40 5.44 12.48
CA VAL A 127 -3.57 6.15 11.50
C VAL A 127 -2.87 5.15 10.56
N HIS A 128 -2.78 5.46 9.27
CA HIS A 128 -2.07 4.64 8.28
C HIS A 128 -0.59 4.44 8.66
N GLY A 129 -0.01 3.27 8.37
CA GLY A 129 1.36 2.91 8.78
C GLY A 129 2.47 3.89 8.33
N LEU A 130 2.26 4.58 7.19
CA LEU A 130 3.17 5.62 6.71
C LEU A 130 3.19 6.89 7.59
N LEU A 131 2.19 7.06 8.44
CA LEU A 131 2.02 8.24 9.28
C LEU A 131 2.09 7.91 10.78
N GLN A 132 2.59 6.74 11.18
CA GLN A 132 2.65 6.34 12.59
C GLN A 132 4.00 6.66 13.26
N THR A 133 4.01 7.14 14.49
CA THR A 133 5.25 7.15 15.31
C THR A 133 5.62 5.73 15.73
N ALA A 134 6.86 5.53 16.18
CA ALA A 134 7.34 4.21 16.58
C ALA A 134 6.48 3.60 17.70
N ASP A 135 6.14 4.39 18.72
CA ASP A 135 5.36 3.94 19.87
C ASP A 135 3.90 3.66 19.51
N TYR A 136 3.32 4.48 18.62
CA TYR A 136 1.99 4.22 18.08
C TYR A 136 1.98 2.94 17.24
N ALA A 137 2.98 2.76 16.38
CA ALA A 137 3.13 1.56 15.57
C ALA A 137 3.27 0.31 16.45
N ARG A 138 4.09 0.36 17.50
CA ARG A 138 4.24 -0.73 18.46
C ARG A 138 2.92 -1.10 19.13
N ALA A 139 2.14 -0.10 19.56
CA ALA A 139 0.83 -0.31 20.16
C ALA A 139 -0.16 -0.97 19.18
N VAL A 140 -0.16 -0.55 17.90
CA VAL A 140 -1.01 -1.15 16.87
C VAL A 140 -0.57 -2.59 16.54
N VAL A 141 0.71 -2.81 16.24
CA VAL A 141 1.21 -4.14 15.84
C VAL A 141 1.06 -5.12 16.99
N GLY A 142 1.44 -4.74 18.22
CA GLY A 142 1.31 -5.62 19.38
C GLY A 142 -0.14 -6.01 19.70
N ALA A 143 -1.10 -5.11 19.46
CA ALA A 143 -2.52 -5.42 19.65
C ALA A 143 -3.07 -6.38 18.57
N LEU A 144 -2.55 -6.29 17.34
CA LEU A 144 -2.99 -7.13 16.23
C LEU A 144 -2.26 -8.48 16.15
N LEU A 145 -1.08 -8.59 16.75
CA LEU A 145 -0.21 -9.79 16.76
C LEU A 145 0.11 -10.25 18.18
N PRO A 146 -0.90 -10.67 18.98
CA PRO A 146 -0.70 -10.99 20.40
C PRO A 146 0.18 -12.23 20.64
N GLN A 147 0.46 -13.04 19.61
CA GLN A 147 1.27 -14.24 19.71
C GLN A 147 2.73 -14.03 19.29
N HIS A 148 3.07 -12.85 18.75
CA HIS A 148 4.42 -12.53 18.29
C HIS A 148 5.29 -12.03 19.44
N SER A 149 6.59 -12.34 19.38
CA SER A 149 7.54 -11.88 20.39
C SER A 149 7.80 -10.38 20.27
N THR A 150 8.25 -9.75 21.35
CA THR A 150 8.64 -8.33 21.35
C THR A 150 9.64 -8.03 20.23
N GLU A 151 10.61 -8.91 19.98
CA GLU A 151 11.60 -8.75 18.91
C GLU A 151 10.95 -8.74 17.52
N GLN A 152 10.00 -9.64 17.27
CA GLN A 152 9.25 -9.67 16.02
C GLN A 152 8.41 -8.39 15.85
N ILE A 153 7.79 -7.89 16.92
CA ILE A 153 7.06 -6.62 16.90
C ILE A 153 8.01 -5.46 16.54
N GLU A 154 9.19 -5.38 17.16
CA GLU A 154 10.18 -4.35 16.84
C GLU A 154 10.66 -4.41 15.39
N GLN A 155 10.84 -5.61 14.82
CA GLN A 155 11.19 -5.76 13.41
C GLN A 155 10.10 -5.17 12.49
N LEU A 156 8.83 -5.39 12.82
CA LEU A 156 7.70 -4.83 12.06
C LEU A 156 7.53 -3.33 12.26
N VAL A 157 7.81 -2.81 13.44
CA VAL A 157 7.90 -1.36 13.69
C VAL A 157 9.01 -0.76 12.84
N ALA A 158 10.19 -1.38 12.80
CA ALA A 158 11.31 -0.92 11.97
C ALA A 158 10.96 -0.96 10.48
N LEU A 159 10.23 -1.98 10.00
CA LEU A 159 9.70 -2.01 8.64
C LEU A 159 8.78 -0.81 8.37
N ARG A 160 7.84 -0.51 9.27
CA ARG A 160 6.94 0.64 9.13
C ARG A 160 7.71 1.95 9.04
N LEU A 161 8.67 2.19 9.94
CA LEU A 161 9.50 3.40 9.93
C LEU A 161 10.33 3.50 8.64
N LYS A 162 10.87 2.39 8.16
CA LYS A 162 11.62 2.36 6.90
C LYS A 162 10.74 2.75 5.70
N ARG A 163 9.48 2.31 5.67
CA ARG A 163 8.51 2.69 4.63
C ARG A 163 8.24 4.21 4.60
N GLN A 164 8.25 4.88 5.77
CA GLN A 164 7.99 6.33 5.86
C GLN A 164 9.02 7.19 5.14
N GLU A 165 10.23 6.68 4.92
CA GLU A 165 11.23 7.39 4.12
C GLU A 165 10.72 7.73 2.71
N ALA A 166 9.73 6.99 2.19
CA ALA A 166 9.07 7.30 0.92
C ALA A 166 8.42 8.70 0.90
N LEU A 167 7.99 9.24 2.04
CA LEU A 167 7.40 10.58 2.13
C LEU A 167 8.45 11.70 1.98
N ILE A 168 9.73 11.41 2.19
CA ILE A 168 10.80 12.43 2.17
C ILE A 168 11.90 12.13 1.15
N ARG A 169 11.80 11.01 0.42
CA ARG A 169 12.74 10.62 -0.64
C ARG A 169 12.83 11.70 -1.72
N ARG A 170 13.99 11.82 -2.35
CA ARG A 170 14.25 12.74 -3.47
C ARG A 170 14.78 11.98 -4.69
N PRO A 171 14.54 12.46 -5.92
CA PRO A 171 13.82 13.69 -6.27
C PRO A 171 12.29 13.57 -6.19
N ASP A 172 11.75 12.35 -6.21
CA ASP A 172 10.31 12.08 -6.36
C ASP A 172 9.70 11.53 -5.05
N PRO A 173 9.26 12.38 -4.10
CA PRO A 173 8.59 11.91 -2.89
C PRO A 173 7.25 11.25 -3.24
N LEU A 174 6.83 10.30 -2.41
CA LEU A 174 5.51 9.68 -2.53
C LEU A 174 4.43 10.73 -2.25
N ARG A 175 3.54 11.00 -3.22
CA ARG A 175 2.36 11.83 -2.98
C ARG A 175 1.39 11.07 -2.08
N TYR A 176 0.93 11.70 -1.01
CA TYR A 176 0.08 11.02 -0.04
C TYR A 176 -1.14 11.87 0.26
N SER A 177 -2.34 11.28 0.18
CA SER A 177 -3.55 11.94 0.66
C SER A 177 -4.38 11.01 1.54
N ALA A 178 -4.90 11.48 2.65
CA ALA A 178 -5.76 10.67 3.51
C ALA A 178 -7.00 11.42 3.96
N VAL A 179 -8.11 10.70 3.99
CA VAL A 179 -9.28 11.04 4.79
C VAL A 179 -9.24 10.18 6.05
N ILE A 180 -9.15 10.82 7.20
CA ILE A 180 -9.04 10.17 8.50
C ILE A 180 -10.34 10.44 9.28
N ASP A 181 -11.02 9.38 9.71
CA ASP A 181 -12.18 9.50 10.57
C ASP A 181 -11.80 10.12 11.92
N GLU A 182 -12.60 11.05 12.43
CA GLU A 182 -12.35 11.72 13.70
C GLU A 182 -12.15 10.75 14.87
N SER A 183 -12.76 9.56 14.85
CA SER A 183 -12.57 8.55 15.88
C SER A 183 -11.12 8.10 16.06
N VAL A 184 -10.30 8.19 15.01
CA VAL A 184 -8.85 7.89 15.06
C VAL A 184 -8.13 8.88 15.96
N LEU A 185 -8.57 10.14 16.01
CA LEU A 185 -7.99 11.17 16.87
C LEU A 185 -8.38 10.99 18.34
N ARG A 186 -9.53 10.36 18.60
CA ARG A 186 -10.07 10.14 19.97
C ARG A 186 -9.58 8.85 20.61
N ARG A 187 -9.39 7.78 19.84
CA ARG A 187 -9.00 6.47 20.37
C ARG A 187 -7.58 6.51 20.94
N ALA A 188 -7.43 6.20 22.23
CA ALA A 188 -6.15 6.28 22.94
C ALA A 188 -5.22 5.07 22.64
N ILE A 189 -4.78 4.92 21.40
CA ILE A 189 -3.86 3.85 20.99
C ILE A 189 -2.48 4.11 21.62
N GLY A 190 -1.99 3.13 22.38
CA GLY A 190 -0.73 3.27 23.15
C GLY A 190 -0.85 4.17 24.38
N GLY A 191 -2.03 4.71 24.68
CA GLY A 191 -2.25 5.65 25.77
C GLY A 191 -2.06 7.11 25.37
N ALA A 192 -2.25 8.00 26.35
CA ALA A 192 -2.36 9.44 26.12
C ALA A 192 -1.06 10.09 25.63
N GLU A 193 0.09 9.69 26.18
CA GLU A 193 1.40 10.23 25.78
C GLU A 193 1.75 9.85 24.33
N VAL A 194 1.50 8.60 23.95
CA VAL A 194 1.69 8.10 22.58
C VAL A 194 0.79 8.85 21.60
N MET A 195 -0.47 9.10 21.97
CA MET A 195 -1.38 9.89 21.14
C MET A 195 -0.91 11.35 20.98
N VAL A 196 -0.39 11.97 22.03
CA VAL A 196 0.17 13.33 21.92
C VAL A 196 1.32 13.39 20.92
N GLU A 197 2.23 12.41 20.97
CA GLU A 197 3.33 12.32 20.01
C GLU A 197 2.80 12.07 18.59
N GLN A 198 1.87 11.12 18.43
CA GLN A 198 1.27 10.77 17.15
C GLN A 198 0.57 11.95 16.49
N LEU A 199 -0.26 12.70 17.23
CA LEU A 199 -0.99 13.85 16.70
C LEU A 199 -0.04 15.00 16.34
N ARG A 200 1.02 15.23 17.11
CA ARG A 200 2.08 16.19 16.75
C ARG A 200 2.77 15.79 15.45
N PHE A 201 3.03 14.50 15.27
CA PHE A 201 3.63 14.00 14.04
C PHE A 201 2.70 14.23 12.83
N LEU A 202 1.39 14.02 12.98
CA LEU A 202 0.40 14.36 11.92
C LEU A 202 0.50 15.84 11.51
N LEU A 203 0.55 16.76 12.48
CA LEU A 203 0.70 18.19 12.20
C LEU A 203 2.03 18.54 11.50
N GLN A 204 3.10 17.76 11.75
CA GLN A 204 4.38 17.95 11.08
C GLN A 204 4.32 17.47 9.63
N VAL A 205 3.77 16.29 9.35
CA VAL A 205 3.68 15.75 7.99
C VAL A 205 2.73 16.55 7.11
N MET A 206 1.69 17.17 7.67
CA MET A 206 0.80 18.11 6.96
C MET A 206 1.52 19.34 6.40
N ARG A 207 2.77 19.62 6.84
CA ARG A 207 3.59 20.70 6.28
C ARG A 207 4.33 20.31 5.00
N LEU A 208 4.32 19.02 4.64
CA LEU A 208 4.92 18.54 3.40
C LEU A 208 3.99 18.91 2.22
N PRO A 209 4.50 19.54 1.15
CA PRO A 209 3.66 20.08 0.07
C PRO A 209 2.95 18.99 -0.77
N HIS A 210 3.38 17.73 -0.66
CA HIS A 210 2.82 16.57 -1.35
C HIS A 210 2.01 15.65 -0.43
N VAL A 211 1.71 16.10 0.80
CA VAL A 211 0.88 15.39 1.77
C VAL A 211 -0.39 16.19 2.06
N GLU A 212 -1.56 15.59 1.84
CA GLU A 212 -2.86 16.18 2.17
C GLU A 212 -3.60 15.31 3.18
N LEU A 213 -3.85 15.82 4.38
CA LEU A 213 -4.66 15.12 5.39
C LEU A 213 -5.95 15.90 5.63
N ARG A 214 -7.08 15.20 5.58
CA ARG A 214 -8.41 15.72 5.88
C ARG A 214 -9.03 14.89 6.99
N ILE A 215 -9.70 15.53 7.94
CA ILE A 215 -10.47 14.82 8.97
C ILE A 215 -11.94 14.77 8.56
N LEU A 216 -12.52 13.57 8.55
CA LEU A 216 -13.95 13.36 8.43
C LEU A 216 -14.58 13.50 9.82
N PRO A 217 -15.30 14.61 10.09
CA PRO A 217 -15.82 14.89 11.42
C PRO A 217 -17.05 14.04 11.73
N PHE A 218 -17.36 13.81 13.01
CA PHE A 218 -18.53 13.02 13.41
C PHE A 218 -19.86 13.60 12.87
N GLU A 219 -19.93 14.92 12.68
CA GLU A 219 -21.09 15.61 12.10
C GLU A 219 -21.38 15.23 10.65
N ALA A 220 -20.43 14.59 9.94
CA ALA A 220 -20.62 14.13 8.56
C ALA A 220 -21.69 13.02 8.43
N GLY A 221 -22.01 12.32 9.52
CA GLY A 221 -23.03 11.26 9.54
C GLY A 221 -22.66 10.05 8.67
N MET A 222 -23.67 9.38 8.10
CA MET A 222 -23.44 8.22 7.24
C MET A 222 -22.84 8.63 5.89
N HIS A 223 -21.81 7.90 5.43
CA HIS A 223 -21.07 8.17 4.20
C HIS A 223 -20.71 6.87 3.46
N ARG A 224 -20.26 6.98 2.20
CA ARG A 224 -20.02 5.80 1.36
C ARG A 224 -18.86 4.93 1.88
N ALA A 225 -17.85 5.53 2.50
CA ALA A 225 -16.68 4.84 3.07
C ALA A 225 -16.94 4.04 4.38
N HIS A 226 -18.21 3.84 4.77
CA HIS A 226 -18.60 3.09 5.98
C HIS A 226 -18.03 1.66 6.10
N ALA A 227 -17.65 1.04 4.97
CA ALA A 227 -17.23 -0.36 4.92
C ALA A 227 -15.85 -0.62 5.55
N GLY A 228 -15.07 0.42 5.83
CA GLY A 228 -13.80 0.30 6.52
C GLY A 228 -12.63 0.92 5.75
N ARG A 229 -11.43 0.61 6.23
CA ARG A 229 -10.16 1.14 5.73
C ARG A 229 -9.81 0.57 4.35
N PHE A 230 -9.30 1.43 3.48
CA PHE A 230 -8.72 1.03 2.19
C PHE A 230 -7.62 2.00 1.75
N ALA A 231 -6.79 1.56 0.82
CA ALA A 231 -5.78 2.37 0.15
C ALA A 231 -5.89 2.23 -1.37
N ILE A 232 -5.70 3.32 -2.10
CA ILE A 232 -5.56 3.35 -3.56
C ILE A 232 -4.11 3.70 -3.87
N LEU A 233 -3.40 2.78 -4.51
CA LEU A 233 -2.03 2.93 -4.93
C LEU A 233 -2.00 3.27 -6.41
N ASP A 234 -1.49 4.45 -6.74
CA ASP A 234 -1.34 4.91 -8.12
C ASP A 234 0.12 4.71 -8.56
N PHE A 235 0.29 4.26 -9.80
CA PHE A 235 1.59 3.95 -10.39
C PHE A 235 1.85 4.85 -11.61
N ARG A 236 3.10 4.84 -12.11
CA ARG A 236 3.37 5.38 -13.46
C ARG A 236 2.67 4.49 -14.49
N ASP A 237 2.22 5.07 -15.59
CA ASP A 237 1.48 4.35 -16.65
C ASP A 237 2.18 3.06 -17.11
N GLU A 238 3.52 3.08 -17.19
CA GLU A 238 4.38 1.94 -17.54
C GLU A 238 4.25 0.74 -16.59
N LEU A 239 3.82 0.96 -15.35
CA LEU A 239 3.62 -0.06 -14.32
C LEU A 239 2.15 -0.53 -14.25
N GLY A 240 1.29 -0.04 -15.13
CA GLY A 240 -0.12 -0.45 -15.23
C GLY A 240 -1.05 0.28 -14.26
N PRO A 241 -2.30 -0.20 -14.11
CA PRO A 241 -3.39 0.54 -13.48
C PRO A 241 -3.23 0.70 -11.96
N SER A 242 -3.93 1.67 -11.38
CA SER A 242 -4.01 1.80 -9.92
C SER A 242 -4.57 0.53 -9.27
N VAL A 243 -4.21 0.31 -8.01
CA VAL A 243 -4.66 -0.85 -7.23
C VAL A 243 -5.34 -0.37 -5.96
N VAL A 244 -6.54 -0.87 -5.71
CA VAL A 244 -7.18 -0.76 -4.40
C VAL A 244 -6.72 -1.92 -3.53
N TYR A 245 -6.31 -1.60 -2.32
CA TYR A 245 -6.01 -2.53 -1.26
C TYR A 245 -7.03 -2.39 -0.13
N VAL A 246 -7.65 -3.50 0.24
CA VAL A 246 -8.64 -3.57 1.33
C VAL A 246 -8.21 -4.66 2.30
N GLU A 247 -8.10 -4.30 3.57
CA GLU A 247 -7.79 -5.22 4.67
C GLU A 247 -9.09 -5.77 5.24
N GLY A 248 -9.12 -7.07 5.54
CA GLY A 248 -10.31 -7.69 6.13
C GLY A 248 -10.01 -8.98 6.88
N PRO A 249 -10.91 -9.43 7.78
CA PRO A 249 -10.69 -10.64 8.57
C PRO A 249 -10.55 -11.93 7.76
N ALA A 250 -11.06 -11.94 6.53
CA ALA A 250 -10.90 -13.06 5.60
C ALA A 250 -9.55 -13.04 4.85
N GLY A 251 -8.75 -12.00 5.04
CA GLY A 251 -7.52 -11.69 4.30
C GLY A 251 -7.68 -10.46 3.41
N ASP A 252 -6.58 -10.09 2.77
CA ASP A 252 -6.49 -8.87 1.97
C ASP A 252 -7.02 -9.03 0.56
N SER A 253 -7.63 -7.96 0.04
CA SER A 253 -8.10 -7.87 -1.34
C SER A 253 -7.30 -6.82 -2.11
N TYR A 254 -6.91 -7.19 -3.34
CA TYR A 254 -6.22 -6.30 -4.27
C TYR A 254 -7.02 -6.21 -5.56
N LEU A 255 -7.68 -5.08 -5.77
CA LEU A 255 -8.57 -4.83 -6.91
C LEU A 255 -7.85 -3.92 -7.91
N ASP A 256 -7.76 -4.38 -9.15
CA ASP A 256 -7.07 -3.69 -10.24
C ASP A 256 -7.91 -3.59 -11.52
N ALA A 257 -9.18 -4.00 -11.45
CA ALA A 257 -10.15 -3.73 -12.49
C ALA A 257 -10.55 -2.25 -12.45
N GLU A 258 -10.61 -1.61 -13.61
CA GLU A 258 -10.94 -0.19 -13.74
C GLU A 258 -12.28 0.17 -13.07
N SER A 259 -13.29 -0.69 -13.22
CA SER A 259 -14.59 -0.52 -12.57
C SER A 259 -14.50 -0.55 -11.04
N ASP A 260 -13.67 -1.42 -10.48
CA ASP A 260 -13.50 -1.53 -9.03
C ASP A 260 -12.75 -0.31 -8.50
N VAL A 261 -11.66 0.07 -9.17
CA VAL A 261 -10.87 1.27 -8.81
C VAL A 261 -11.74 2.52 -8.86
N ALA A 262 -12.54 2.70 -9.90
CA ALA A 262 -13.44 3.85 -10.04
C ALA A 262 -14.44 3.93 -8.87
N VAL A 263 -15.01 2.80 -8.43
CA VAL A 263 -15.91 2.77 -7.27
C VAL A 263 -15.21 3.27 -6.01
N TYR A 264 -13.98 2.83 -5.73
CA TYR A 264 -13.24 3.28 -4.54
C TYR A 264 -12.76 4.74 -4.65
N GLN A 265 -12.45 5.22 -5.85
CA GLN A 265 -12.16 6.63 -6.08
C GLN A 265 -13.39 7.50 -5.75
N ASP A 266 -14.58 7.10 -6.21
CA ASP A 266 -15.83 7.80 -5.89
C ASP A 266 -16.17 7.75 -4.39
N VAL A 267 -15.91 6.62 -3.74
CA VAL A 267 -16.12 6.45 -2.29
C VAL A 267 -15.19 7.38 -1.51
N LEU A 268 -13.92 7.47 -1.90
CA LEU A 268 -12.97 8.38 -1.26
C LEU A 268 -13.31 9.85 -1.52
N ALA A 269 -13.76 10.19 -2.72
CA ALA A 269 -14.21 11.54 -3.06
C ALA A 269 -15.41 11.98 -2.22
N ASP A 270 -16.44 11.13 -2.06
CA ASP A 270 -17.58 11.41 -1.17
C ASP A 270 -17.13 11.65 0.28
N ALA A 271 -16.16 10.88 0.78
CA ALA A 271 -15.60 11.09 2.12
C ALA A 271 -14.81 12.41 2.21
N ALA A 272 -14.00 12.74 1.19
CA ALA A 272 -13.21 13.96 1.15
C ALA A 272 -14.07 15.23 1.08
N ASP A 273 -15.13 15.21 0.28
CA ASP A 273 -16.10 16.31 0.12
C ASP A 273 -16.85 16.64 1.43
N ARG A 274 -17.03 15.62 2.28
CA ARG A 274 -17.65 15.75 3.61
C ARG A 274 -16.64 16.05 4.72
N SER A 275 -15.35 15.96 4.42
CA SER A 275 -14.27 16.19 5.38
C SER A 275 -13.94 17.67 5.49
N LEU A 276 -13.41 18.03 6.65
CA LEU A 276 -12.82 19.34 6.88
C LEU A 276 -11.70 19.61 5.86
N ASP A 277 -11.53 20.87 5.48
CA ASP A 277 -10.37 21.27 4.70
C ASP A 277 -9.07 21.06 5.51
N PRO A 278 -7.88 21.12 4.88
CA PRO A 278 -6.63 20.87 5.59
C PRO A 278 -6.36 21.79 6.79
N ALA A 279 -6.82 23.06 6.75
CA ALA A 279 -6.61 24.01 7.84
C ALA A 279 -7.52 23.66 9.03
N ALA A 280 -8.82 23.47 8.79
CA ALA A 280 -9.76 23.06 9.82
C ALA A 280 -9.46 21.66 10.38
N SER A 281 -8.89 20.78 9.56
CA SER A 281 -8.35 19.47 9.98
C SER A 281 -7.20 19.63 10.96
N SER A 282 -6.24 20.52 10.68
CA SER A 282 -5.14 20.86 11.59
C SER A 282 -5.68 21.38 12.93
N ASP A 283 -6.64 22.31 12.90
CA ASP A 283 -7.26 22.86 14.10
C ASP A 283 -7.95 21.78 14.94
N LEU A 284 -8.63 20.83 14.30
CA LEU A 284 -9.27 19.71 15.00
C LEU A 284 -8.23 18.77 15.62
N ILE A 285 -7.14 18.47 14.93
CA ILE A 285 -6.02 17.68 15.48
C ILE A 285 -5.42 18.39 16.71
N ASP A 286 -5.23 19.71 16.67
CA ASP A 286 -4.75 20.50 17.80
C ASP A 286 -5.72 20.46 19.00
N ARG A 287 -7.04 20.46 18.77
CA ARG A 287 -8.02 20.25 19.84
C ARG A 287 -7.86 18.87 20.49
N TYR A 288 -7.63 17.82 19.71
CA TYR A 288 -7.40 16.47 20.25
C TYR A 288 -6.07 16.34 20.98
N LEU A 289 -5.04 17.13 20.66
CA LEU A 289 -3.83 17.22 21.47
C LEU A 289 -4.15 17.64 22.91
N ALA A 290 -5.03 18.61 23.10
CA ALA A 290 -5.44 19.05 24.44
C ALA A 290 -6.26 17.98 25.20
N VAL A 291 -7.01 17.15 24.47
CA VAL A 291 -7.76 16.02 25.05
C VAL A 291 -6.84 14.96 25.63
N HIS A 292 -5.76 14.62 24.92
CA HIS A 292 -4.80 13.61 25.34
C HIS A 292 -3.68 14.16 26.23
N ALA A 293 -3.48 15.48 26.27
CA ALA A 293 -2.51 16.08 27.17
C ALA A 293 -2.82 15.69 28.63
N PRO A 294 -1.79 15.35 29.43
CA PRO A 294 -2.02 15.01 30.83
C PRO A 294 -2.70 16.18 31.53
N GLN A 295 -3.91 15.95 32.03
CA GLN A 295 -4.59 16.92 32.88
C GLN A 295 -3.68 17.13 34.08
N ARG A 296 -3.16 18.35 34.27
CA ARG A 296 -2.48 18.73 35.51
C ARG A 296 -3.46 18.42 36.64
N ARG A 297 -3.23 17.33 37.38
CA ARG A 297 -3.93 17.09 38.65
C ARG A 297 -3.64 18.34 39.47
N LYS A 298 -4.66 19.17 39.70
CA LYS A 298 -4.60 20.18 40.75
C LYS A 298 -4.22 19.40 42.00
N ALA A 299 -3.01 19.63 42.51
CA ALA A 299 -2.68 19.24 43.87
C ALA A 299 -3.72 19.93 44.74
N THR A 300 -4.69 19.15 45.23
CA THR A 300 -5.61 19.63 46.25
C THR A 300 -4.73 19.91 47.49
N PRO A 301 -4.81 21.13 48.06
CA PRO A 301 -3.97 21.53 49.19
C PRO A 301 -4.18 20.66 50.42
#